data_AF-O59051-F1
#
_entry.id   AF-O59051-F1
#
_cell.length_a   1.000
_cell.length_b   1.000
_cell.length_c   1.000
_cell.angle_alpha   90.00
_cell.angle_beta   90.00
_cell.angle_gamma   90.00
#
_symmetry.space_group_name_H-M   'P 1'
#
loop_
_entity.id
_entity.type
_entity.pdbx_description
1 polymer ?
#
loop_
_entity_poly.entity_id
_entity_poly.type
_entity_poly.pdbx_seq_one_letter_code
_entity_poly.pdbx_strand_id
1 'polypeptide(L)'
;MTQVPLFSFRRSNKIKKLLEDGKMEEVVKKALENEKIANHLVELLDDKNPGIVGDSLMVISMVIKENPNAVRITQELIEKIFDLLATSKVAYVKDGAMALLLELAKNYGNEFRESFSKGVEKLMKKGDKSIVAFALLLIKELKLSQFKDTVTSLLEVEDKVILPFKGRRWVRIGDIAREVLDSL
;
A
#
# COMPACT_ATOMS: atom_id res chain seq x y z
N MET A 1 -1.27 8.94 31.77
CA MET A 1 -0.37 9.83 31.00
C MET A 1 0.91 9.06 30.72
N THR A 2 1.00 8.43 29.57
CA THR A 2 2.18 7.66 29.17
C THR A 2 3.24 8.64 28.67
N GLN A 3 4.35 8.77 29.40
CA GLN A 3 5.50 9.55 28.95
C GLN A 3 6.03 8.94 27.66
N VAL A 4 5.90 9.66 26.55
CA VAL A 4 6.62 9.35 25.32
C VAL A 4 8.08 9.76 25.54
N PRO A 5 9.07 8.87 25.40
CA PRO A 5 10.46 9.22 25.69
C PRO A 5 10.96 10.29 24.73
N LEU A 6 11.55 11.38 25.26
CA LEU A 6 12.14 12.50 24.51
C LEU A 6 13.15 12.07 23.42
N PHE A 7 13.68 10.84 23.51
CA PHE A 7 14.65 10.26 22.59
C PHE A 7 14.06 9.72 21.28
N SER A 8 12.79 9.27 21.24
CA SER A 8 12.16 8.83 19.98
C SER A 8 11.86 10.01 19.06
N PHE A 9 11.44 11.14 19.65
CA PHE A 9 11.17 12.40 18.95
C PHE A 9 12.39 12.93 18.16
N ARG A 10 13.61 12.79 18.70
CA ARG A 10 14.82 13.34 18.05
C ARG A 10 15.29 12.53 16.84
N ARG A 11 15.07 11.19 16.85
CA ARG A 11 15.39 10.33 15.71
C ARG A 11 14.33 10.41 14.61
N SER A 12 13.08 10.61 15.01
CA SER A 12 11.97 10.88 14.10
C SER A 12 12.27 12.03 13.14
N ASN A 13 12.74 13.15 13.69
CA ASN A 13 13.12 14.31 12.91
C ASN A 13 14.31 14.04 11.96
N LYS A 14 15.20 13.10 12.28
CA LYS A 14 16.34 12.78 11.42
C LYS A 14 15.92 11.95 10.20
N ILE A 15 15.07 10.93 10.39
CA ILE A 15 14.55 10.13 9.27
C ILE A 15 13.65 11.00 8.38
N LYS A 16 12.75 11.78 8.98
CA LYS A 16 11.94 12.76 8.25
C LYS A 16 12.80 13.70 7.42
N LYS A 17 13.85 14.28 8.01
CA LYS A 17 14.76 15.17 7.27
C LYS A 17 15.48 14.48 6.11
N LEU A 18 15.86 13.21 6.26
CA LEU A 18 16.45 12.46 5.13
C LEU A 18 15.45 12.28 3.98
N LEU A 19 14.17 12.05 4.28
CA LEU A 19 13.13 12.01 3.25
C LEU A 19 12.93 13.39 2.60
N GLU A 20 12.88 14.46 3.40
CA GLU A 20 12.81 15.85 2.90
C GLU A 20 14.01 16.20 1.98
N ASP A 21 15.20 15.69 2.29
CA ASP A 21 16.42 15.84 1.49
C ASP A 21 16.44 14.94 0.23
N GLY A 22 15.41 14.11 0.00
CA GLY A 22 15.34 13.16 -1.12
C GLY A 22 16.24 11.92 -0.98
N LYS A 23 16.76 11.64 0.23
CA LYS A 23 17.74 10.55 0.48
C LYS A 23 17.06 9.21 0.77
N MET A 24 16.12 8.80 -0.08
CA MET A 24 15.32 7.59 0.12
C MET A 24 16.16 6.31 0.25
N GLU A 25 17.14 6.12 -0.63
CA GLU A 25 18.01 4.93 -0.62
C GLU A 25 18.78 4.79 0.69
N GLU A 26 19.25 5.91 1.24
CA GLU A 26 19.91 5.93 2.55
C GLU A 26 18.92 5.51 3.66
N VAL A 27 17.66 5.94 3.58
CA VAL A 27 16.64 5.55 4.56
C VAL A 27 16.29 4.06 4.44
N VAL A 28 16.16 3.52 3.23
CA VAL A 28 15.95 2.08 2.98
C VAL A 28 17.05 1.26 3.63
N LYS A 29 18.33 1.58 3.34
CA LYS A 29 19.48 0.87 3.93
C LYS A 29 19.44 0.88 5.45
N LYS A 30 19.17 2.05 6.05
CA LYS A 30 19.07 2.19 7.50
C LYS A 30 17.89 1.40 8.10
N ALA A 31 16.77 1.33 7.40
CA ALA A 31 15.59 0.60 7.86
C ALA A 31 15.80 -0.92 7.82
N LEU A 32 16.51 -1.43 6.81
CA LEU A 32 16.89 -2.85 6.71
C LEU A 32 17.81 -3.30 7.84
N GLU A 33 18.70 -2.41 8.30
CA GLU A 33 19.65 -2.68 9.38
C GLU A 33 19.04 -2.44 10.78
N ASN A 34 17.89 -1.76 10.88
CA ASN A 34 17.35 -1.29 12.16
C ASN A 34 15.82 -1.23 12.19
N GLU A 35 15.21 -2.18 12.90
CA GLU A 35 13.76 -2.27 13.10
C GLU A 35 13.16 -0.97 13.70
N LYS A 36 13.90 -0.23 14.54
CA LYS A 36 13.39 1.04 15.08
C LYS A 36 13.21 2.10 14.00
N ILE A 37 14.03 2.06 12.94
CA ILE A 37 13.91 2.97 11.80
C ILE A 37 12.74 2.55 10.92
N ALA A 38 12.53 1.24 10.72
CA ALA A 38 11.34 0.72 10.06
C ALA A 38 10.04 1.13 10.78
N ASN A 39 9.99 0.97 12.10
CA ASN A 39 8.85 1.41 12.92
C ASN A 39 8.66 2.93 12.85
N HIS A 40 9.75 3.69 12.77
CA HIS A 40 9.69 5.13 12.61
C HIS A 40 9.00 5.54 11.29
N LEU A 41 9.27 4.83 10.20
CA LEU A 41 8.59 5.07 8.92
C LEU A 41 7.08 4.82 9.02
N VAL A 42 6.66 3.82 9.79
CA VAL A 42 5.25 3.54 10.05
C VAL A 42 4.58 4.69 10.82
N GLU A 43 5.28 5.28 11.80
CA GLU A 43 4.80 6.48 12.51
C GLU A 43 4.63 7.69 11.57
N LEU A 44 5.54 7.86 10.59
CA LEU A 44 5.46 8.95 9.60
C LEU A 44 4.26 8.85 8.65
N LEU A 45 3.52 7.74 8.66
CA LEU A 45 2.24 7.65 7.94
C LEU A 45 1.15 8.55 8.55
N ASP A 46 1.34 9.06 9.77
CA ASP A 46 0.47 10.08 10.41
C ASP A 46 0.99 11.52 10.22
N ASP A 47 2.03 11.74 9.39
CA ASP A 47 2.58 13.09 9.20
C ASP A 47 1.59 14.01 8.49
N LYS A 48 1.61 15.29 8.86
CA LYS A 48 0.76 16.32 8.23
C LYS A 48 1.20 16.63 6.80
N ASN A 49 2.46 16.36 6.45
CA ASN A 49 2.99 16.57 5.12
C ASN A 49 2.73 15.32 4.24
N PRO A 50 1.86 15.40 3.22
CA PRO A 50 1.57 14.26 2.36
C PRO A 50 2.77 13.79 1.54
N GLY A 51 3.78 14.64 1.30
CA GLY A 51 5.03 14.22 0.69
C GLY A 51 5.76 13.19 1.56
N ILE A 52 5.85 13.45 2.87
CA ILE A 52 6.48 12.54 3.83
C ILE A 52 5.71 11.25 3.99
N VAL A 53 4.37 11.31 3.98
CA VAL A 53 3.53 10.10 3.99
C VAL A 53 3.79 9.27 2.74
N GLY A 54 3.80 9.89 1.55
CA GLY A 54 4.08 9.22 0.29
C GLY A 54 5.47 8.59 0.25
N ASP A 55 6.49 9.35 0.67
CA ASP A 55 7.87 8.87 0.75
C ASP A 55 8.02 7.70 1.72
N SER A 56 7.37 7.78 2.88
CA SER A 56 7.39 6.71 3.88
C SER A 56 6.72 5.44 3.35
N LEU A 57 5.56 5.55 2.69
CA LEU A 57 4.90 4.41 2.05
C LEU A 57 5.81 3.74 1.01
N MET A 58 6.46 4.54 0.16
CA MET A 58 7.39 4.04 -0.86
C MET A 58 8.58 3.33 -0.22
N VAL A 59 9.23 3.96 0.77
CA VAL A 59 10.38 3.36 1.46
C VAL A 59 9.99 2.07 2.18
N ILE A 60 8.86 2.03 2.89
CA ILE A 60 8.38 0.80 3.55
C ILE A 60 8.16 -0.29 2.50
N SER A 61 7.59 0.02 1.34
CA SER A 61 7.39 -0.96 0.27
C SER A 61 8.71 -1.53 -0.24
N MET A 62 9.75 -0.70 -0.40
CA MET A 62 11.09 -1.14 -0.81
C MET A 62 11.74 -2.02 0.26
N VAL A 63 11.63 -1.63 1.53
CA VAL A 63 12.18 -2.39 2.67
C VAL A 63 11.53 -3.77 2.75
N ILE A 64 10.20 -3.87 2.69
CA ILE A 64 9.48 -5.15 2.73
C ILE A 64 9.83 -6.02 1.52
N LYS A 65 9.94 -5.40 0.33
CA LYS A 65 10.32 -6.12 -0.88
C LYS A 65 11.73 -6.74 -0.76
N GLU A 66 12.66 -6.07 -0.09
CA GLU A 66 14.03 -6.55 0.10
C GLU A 66 14.16 -7.53 1.29
N ASN A 67 13.53 -7.22 2.41
CA ASN A 67 13.44 -8.09 3.57
C ASN A 67 12.06 -7.93 4.24
N PRO A 68 11.12 -8.86 4.02
CA PRO A 68 9.78 -8.76 4.58
C PRO A 68 9.80 -8.55 6.10
N ASN A 69 10.67 -9.29 6.80
CA ASN A 69 10.75 -9.28 8.26
C ASN A 69 11.37 -8.00 8.86
N ALA A 70 11.81 -7.05 8.05
CA ALA A 70 12.39 -5.79 8.54
C ALA A 70 11.35 -4.83 9.12
N VAL A 71 10.08 -4.97 8.74
CA VAL A 71 8.96 -4.15 9.24
C VAL A 71 7.98 -5.04 9.97
N ARG A 72 7.61 -4.67 11.20
CA ARG A 72 6.55 -5.37 11.91
C ARG A 72 5.19 -5.04 11.31
N ILE A 73 4.55 -6.03 10.71
CA ILE A 73 3.23 -5.87 10.10
C ILE A 73 2.14 -6.18 11.13
N THR A 74 1.10 -5.33 11.16
CA THR A 74 -0.08 -5.51 11.99
C THR A 74 -1.34 -5.31 11.14
N GLN A 75 -2.46 -5.85 11.62
CA GLN A 75 -3.77 -5.59 11.02
C GLN A 75 -4.08 -4.09 10.93
N GLU A 76 -3.80 -3.35 12.00
CA GLU A 76 -4.02 -1.89 12.08
C GLU A 76 -3.23 -1.14 11.01
N LEU A 77 -1.99 -1.57 10.73
CA LEU A 77 -1.18 -1.00 9.66
C LEU A 77 -1.81 -1.22 8.29
N ILE A 78 -2.26 -2.45 8.00
CA ILE A 78 -2.91 -2.77 6.71
C ILE A 78 -4.18 -1.93 6.52
N GLU A 79 -5.03 -1.87 7.54
CA GLU A 79 -6.26 -1.08 7.53
C GLU A 79 -5.98 0.41 7.31
N LYS A 80 -4.96 0.95 7.99
CA LYS A 80 -4.51 2.33 7.80
C LYS A 80 -4.04 2.61 6.38
N ILE A 81 -3.32 1.69 5.74
CA ILE A 81 -2.86 1.90 4.36
C ILE A 81 -4.04 1.85 3.38
N PHE A 82 -5.01 0.97 3.58
CA PHE A 82 -6.27 1.00 2.83
C PHE A 82 -7.03 2.31 3.03
N ASP A 83 -7.04 2.87 4.24
CA ASP A 83 -7.67 4.16 4.52
C ASP A 83 -6.95 5.32 3.85
N LEU A 84 -5.61 5.33 3.86
CA LEU A 84 -4.81 6.31 3.12
C LEU A 84 -5.13 6.26 1.62
N LEU A 85 -5.21 5.06 1.04
CA LEU A 85 -5.57 4.88 -0.36
C LEU A 85 -6.99 5.38 -0.68
N ALA A 86 -7.96 5.06 0.18
CA ALA A 86 -9.37 5.39 -0.04
C ALA A 86 -9.68 6.88 0.18
N THR A 87 -8.98 7.56 1.08
CA THR A 87 -9.35 8.91 1.54
C THR A 87 -8.41 10.02 1.05
N SER A 88 -7.15 9.69 0.72
CA SER A 88 -6.19 10.71 0.29
C SER A 88 -6.60 11.33 -1.05
N LYS A 89 -6.45 12.65 -1.15
CA LYS A 89 -6.59 13.40 -2.41
C LYS A 89 -5.26 13.55 -3.15
N VAL A 90 -4.15 13.11 -2.55
CA VAL A 90 -2.80 13.27 -3.10
C VAL A 90 -2.41 12.01 -3.86
N ALA A 91 -2.22 12.14 -5.17
CA ALA A 91 -1.88 11.01 -6.05
C ALA A 91 -0.64 10.26 -5.57
N TYR A 92 0.40 10.97 -5.15
CA TYR A 92 1.64 10.37 -4.65
C TYR A 92 1.43 9.48 -3.41
N VAL A 93 0.53 9.88 -2.50
CA VAL A 93 0.16 9.04 -1.34
C VAL A 93 -0.61 7.80 -1.80
N LYS A 94 -1.53 7.94 -2.75
CA LYS A 94 -2.27 6.79 -3.31
C LYS A 94 -1.32 5.79 -3.97
N ASP A 95 -0.38 6.28 -4.78
CA ASP A 95 0.60 5.44 -5.48
C ASP A 95 1.48 4.69 -4.49
N GLY A 96 1.98 5.36 -3.44
CA GLY A 96 2.73 4.72 -2.36
C GLY A 96 1.90 3.69 -1.60
N ALA A 97 0.63 3.99 -1.29
CA ALA A 97 -0.25 3.08 -0.56
C ALA A 97 -0.55 1.83 -1.37
N MET A 98 -0.81 1.97 -2.67
CA MET A 98 -0.98 0.85 -3.58
C MET A 98 0.30 0.02 -3.74
N ALA A 99 1.48 0.65 -3.85
CA ALA A 99 2.76 -0.05 -3.91
C ALA A 99 2.96 -0.93 -2.66
N LEU A 100 2.76 -0.33 -1.49
CA LEU A 100 2.91 -1.01 -0.21
C LEU A 100 1.88 -2.12 -0.02
N LEU A 101 0.60 -1.88 -0.33
CA LEU A 101 -0.45 -2.91 -0.22
C LEU A 101 -0.17 -4.12 -1.11
N LEU A 102 0.39 -3.91 -2.30
CA LEU A 102 0.73 -5.02 -3.19
C LEU A 102 1.91 -5.84 -2.64
N GLU A 103 2.94 -5.20 -2.08
CA GLU A 103 4.03 -5.91 -1.42
C GLU A 103 3.58 -6.63 -0.14
N LEU A 104 2.68 -6.02 0.63
CA LEU A 104 2.08 -6.68 1.79
C LEU A 104 1.21 -7.87 1.39
N ALA A 105 0.45 -7.78 0.29
CA ALA A 105 -0.38 -8.87 -0.19
C ALA A 105 0.48 -10.09 -0.60
N LYS A 106 1.60 -9.86 -1.30
CA LYS A 106 2.53 -10.94 -1.69
C LYS A 106 3.15 -11.66 -0.49
N ASN A 107 3.59 -10.89 0.50
CA ASN A 107 4.39 -11.43 1.60
C ASN A 107 3.54 -11.87 2.81
N TYR A 108 2.41 -11.22 3.05
CA TYR A 108 1.58 -11.38 4.26
C TYR A 108 0.10 -11.62 3.97
N GLY A 109 -0.26 -11.82 2.70
CA GLY A 109 -1.65 -11.97 2.27
C GLY A 109 -2.42 -13.10 2.93
N ASN A 110 -1.74 -14.20 3.25
CA ASN A 110 -2.35 -15.33 3.94
C ASN A 110 -2.59 -15.04 5.43
N GLU A 111 -1.64 -14.37 6.09
CA GLU A 111 -1.73 -14.03 7.51
C GLU A 111 -2.84 -13.00 7.78
N PHE A 112 -2.93 -11.96 6.94
CA PHE A 112 -3.92 -10.89 7.09
C PHE A 112 -5.04 -10.96 6.05
N ARG A 113 -5.41 -12.17 5.62
CA ARG A 113 -6.38 -12.38 4.54
C ARG A 113 -7.71 -11.68 4.78
N GLU A 114 -8.18 -11.66 6.03
CA GLU A 114 -9.42 -10.99 6.41
C GLU A 114 -9.34 -9.47 6.24
N SER A 115 -8.25 -8.85 6.73
CA SER A 115 -8.01 -7.41 6.60
C SER A 115 -7.92 -6.99 5.13
N PHE A 116 -7.22 -7.78 4.31
CA PHE A 116 -7.19 -7.57 2.86
C PHE A 116 -8.56 -7.71 2.22
N SER A 117 -9.33 -8.73 2.59
CA SER A 117 -10.67 -8.95 2.03
C SER A 117 -11.61 -7.78 2.34
N LYS A 118 -11.63 -7.30 3.59
CA LYS A 118 -12.41 -6.12 4.00
C LYS A 118 -11.95 -4.85 3.26
N GLY A 119 -10.64 -4.65 3.14
CA GLY A 119 -10.05 -3.54 2.41
C GLY A 119 -10.45 -3.55 0.93
N VAL A 120 -10.30 -4.69 0.26
CA VAL A 120 -10.71 -4.89 -1.14
C VAL A 120 -12.20 -4.61 -1.32
N GLU A 121 -13.06 -5.12 -0.45
CA GLU A 121 -14.51 -4.87 -0.52
C GLU A 121 -14.82 -3.37 -0.48
N LYS A 122 -14.16 -2.62 0.43
CA LYS A 122 -14.29 -1.17 0.53
C LYS A 122 -13.84 -0.46 -0.74
N LEU A 123 -12.70 -0.85 -1.31
CA LEU A 123 -12.17 -0.27 -2.55
C LEU A 123 -13.10 -0.55 -3.74
N MET A 124 -13.65 -1.76 -3.86
CA MET A 124 -14.58 -2.12 -4.94
C MET A 124 -15.89 -1.32 -4.87
N LYS A 125 -16.40 -1.03 -3.67
CA LYS A 125 -17.66 -0.31 -3.47
C LYS A 125 -17.55 1.22 -3.60
N LYS A 126 -16.42 1.79 -3.21
CA LYS A 126 -16.27 3.26 -3.04
C LYS A 126 -15.13 3.87 -3.85
N GLY A 127 -14.28 3.04 -4.46
CA GLY A 127 -13.13 3.49 -5.21
C GLY A 127 -13.51 4.15 -6.53
N ASP A 128 -12.67 5.09 -6.98
CA ASP A 128 -12.67 5.51 -8.37
C ASP A 128 -12.18 4.36 -9.28
N LYS A 129 -12.27 4.54 -10.60
CA LYS A 129 -11.92 3.53 -11.60
C LYS A 129 -10.49 2.96 -11.40
N SER A 130 -9.52 3.82 -11.06
CA SER A 130 -8.15 3.41 -10.81
C SER A 130 -8.01 2.58 -9.53
N ILE A 131 -8.73 2.96 -8.48
CA ILE A 131 -8.79 2.20 -7.22
C ILE A 131 -9.47 0.84 -7.42
N VAL A 132 -10.57 0.77 -8.17
CA VAL A 132 -11.24 -0.50 -8.50
C VAL A 132 -10.30 -1.41 -9.29
N ALA A 133 -9.59 -0.88 -10.28
CA ALA A 133 -8.61 -1.65 -11.02
C ALA A 133 -7.45 -2.15 -10.15
N PHE A 134 -7.01 -1.35 -9.17
CA PHE A 134 -6.04 -1.81 -8.18
C PHE A 134 -6.61 -2.91 -7.27
N ALA A 135 -7.85 -2.79 -6.84
CA ALA A 135 -8.52 -3.83 -6.04
C ALA A 135 -8.63 -5.16 -6.79
N LEU A 136 -8.86 -5.13 -8.11
CA LEU A 136 -8.77 -6.33 -8.96
C LEU A 136 -7.39 -6.99 -8.90
N LEU A 137 -6.30 -6.21 -8.90
CA LEU A 137 -4.95 -6.76 -8.73
C LEU A 137 -4.78 -7.47 -7.39
N LEU A 138 -5.30 -6.89 -6.31
CA LEU A 138 -5.26 -7.53 -4.99
C LEU A 138 -6.09 -8.80 -4.94
N ILE A 139 -7.27 -8.82 -5.57
CA ILE A 139 -8.12 -10.03 -5.68
C ILE A 139 -7.34 -11.16 -6.36
N LYS A 140 -6.65 -10.86 -7.46
CA LYS A 140 -5.82 -11.82 -8.20
C LYS A 140 -4.63 -12.30 -7.38
N GLU A 141 -3.88 -11.39 -6.78
CA GLU A 141 -2.70 -11.70 -5.96
C GLU A 141 -3.06 -12.65 -4.81
N LEU A 142 -4.19 -12.38 -4.15
CA LEU A 142 -4.64 -13.11 -2.96
C LEU A 142 -5.60 -14.26 -3.27
N LYS A 143 -5.97 -14.47 -4.53
CA LYS A 143 -7.00 -15.44 -4.96
C LYS A 143 -8.29 -15.35 -4.14
N LEU A 144 -8.88 -14.15 -4.06
CA LEU A 144 -10.09 -13.89 -3.26
C LEU A 144 -11.36 -14.30 -4.03
N SER A 145 -11.64 -15.59 -4.07
CA SER A 145 -12.77 -16.18 -4.82
C SER A 145 -14.15 -15.66 -4.40
N GLN A 146 -14.29 -15.12 -3.18
CA GLN A 146 -15.53 -14.51 -2.73
C GLN A 146 -15.95 -13.26 -3.53
N PHE A 147 -15.04 -12.66 -4.31
CA PHE A 147 -15.35 -11.51 -5.17
C PHE A 147 -15.70 -11.91 -6.61
N LYS A 148 -15.82 -13.21 -6.93
CA LYS A 148 -16.01 -13.69 -8.31
C LYS A 148 -17.20 -13.02 -9.02
N ASP A 149 -18.34 -12.88 -8.36
CA ASP A 149 -19.53 -12.24 -8.94
C ASP A 149 -19.29 -10.75 -9.21
N THR A 150 -18.66 -10.05 -8.26
CA THR A 150 -18.27 -8.65 -8.40
C THR A 150 -17.31 -8.46 -9.57
N VAL A 151 -16.30 -9.34 -9.73
CA VAL A 151 -15.35 -9.28 -10.85
C VAL A 151 -16.05 -9.55 -12.18
N THR A 152 -16.97 -10.51 -12.22
CA THR A 152 -17.76 -10.84 -13.42
C THR A 152 -18.56 -9.64 -13.91
N SER A 153 -19.12 -8.84 -13.00
CA SER A 153 -19.88 -7.63 -13.35
C SER A 153 -19.04 -6.55 -14.08
N LEU A 154 -17.71 -6.65 -14.02
CA LEU A 154 -16.79 -5.67 -14.60
C LEU A 154 -16.28 -6.06 -16.00
N LEU A 155 -16.63 -7.25 -16.51
CA LEU A 155 -16.13 -7.76 -17.79
C LEU A 155 -16.43 -6.86 -18.98
N GLU A 156 -17.55 -6.15 -18.95
CA GLU A 156 -18.00 -5.26 -20.03
C GLU A 156 -17.54 -3.80 -19.84
N VAL A 157 -16.77 -3.50 -18.79
CA VAL A 157 -16.30 -2.14 -18.51
C VAL A 157 -15.13 -1.78 -19.44
N GLU A 158 -15.39 -0.89 -20.39
CA GLU A 158 -14.40 -0.43 -21.39
C GLU A 158 -13.47 0.68 -20.90
N ASP A 159 -13.75 1.25 -19.73
CA ASP A 159 -12.96 2.33 -19.13
C ASP A 159 -11.49 1.94 -19.00
N LYS A 160 -10.62 2.85 -19.41
CA LYS A 160 -9.17 2.67 -19.32
C LYS A 160 -8.60 3.37 -18.09
N VAL A 161 -7.67 2.70 -17.44
CA VAL A 161 -6.97 3.20 -16.25
C VAL A 161 -5.46 3.16 -16.44
N ILE A 162 -4.77 3.93 -15.60
CA ILE A 162 -3.31 3.91 -15.48
C ILE A 162 -3.00 3.33 -14.11
N LEU A 163 -2.24 2.23 -14.10
CA LEU A 163 -1.75 1.59 -12.89
C LEU A 163 -0.23 1.81 -12.79
N PRO A 164 0.28 2.40 -11.70
CA PRO A 164 1.68 2.85 -11.66
C PRO A 164 2.72 1.73 -11.47
N PHE A 165 2.32 0.46 -11.25
CA PHE A 165 3.24 -0.64 -10.90
C PHE A 165 3.62 -1.60 -12.02
N LYS A 166 2.92 -1.58 -13.16
CA LYS A 166 3.08 -2.63 -14.20
C LYS A 166 3.59 -2.12 -15.55
N GLY A 167 3.95 -0.85 -15.69
CA GLY A 167 4.23 -0.25 -17.01
C GLY A 167 3.04 -0.28 -17.99
N ARG A 168 1.90 -0.82 -17.53
CA ARG A 168 0.65 -0.94 -18.26
C ARG A 168 -0.07 0.41 -18.20
N ARG A 169 0.22 1.25 -19.18
CA ARG A 169 -0.57 2.47 -19.44
C ARG A 169 -1.79 2.05 -20.26
N TRP A 170 -2.97 2.57 -19.91
CA TRP A 170 -4.20 2.45 -20.70
C TRP A 170 -4.77 1.02 -20.84
N VAL A 171 -4.99 0.34 -19.71
CA VAL A 171 -5.66 -0.99 -19.70
C VAL A 171 -7.14 -0.83 -19.41
N ARG A 172 -7.99 -1.59 -20.12
CA ARG A 172 -9.43 -1.64 -19.82
C ARG A 172 -9.68 -2.41 -18.53
N ILE A 173 -10.61 -1.96 -17.72
CA ILE A 173 -11.00 -2.66 -16.48
C ILE A 173 -11.50 -4.07 -16.79
N GLY A 174 -12.29 -4.26 -17.86
CA GLY A 174 -12.77 -5.58 -18.28
C GLY A 174 -11.67 -6.58 -18.62
N ASP A 175 -10.55 -6.11 -19.21
CA ASP A 175 -9.40 -6.97 -19.51
C ASP A 175 -8.72 -7.43 -18.22
N ILE A 176 -8.60 -6.54 -17.22
CA ILE A 176 -8.08 -6.88 -15.89
C ILE A 176 -9.03 -7.87 -15.20
N ALA A 177 -10.35 -7.64 -15.27
CA ALA A 177 -11.35 -8.52 -14.68
C ALA A 177 -11.28 -9.94 -15.26
N ARG A 178 -11.12 -10.07 -16.59
CA ARG A 178 -10.92 -11.36 -17.25
C ARG A 178 -9.67 -12.07 -16.74
N GLU A 179 -8.54 -11.38 -16.72
CA GLU A 179 -7.28 -11.91 -16.16
C GLU A 179 -7.35 -12.34 -14.70
N VAL A 180 -8.27 -11.74 -13.92
CA VAL A 180 -8.53 -12.08 -12.52
C VAL A 180 -9.37 -13.36 -12.45
N LEU A 181 -10.47 -13.44 -13.20
CA LEU A 181 -11.34 -14.63 -13.22
C LEU A 181 -10.58 -15.90 -13.64
N ASP A 182 -9.67 -15.79 -14.60
CA ASP A 182 -8.84 -16.93 -15.04
C ASP A 182 -7.90 -17.46 -13.94
N SER A 183 -7.69 -16.67 -12.87
CA SER A 183 -6.80 -16.99 -11.76
C SER A 183 -7.51 -17.37 -10.45
N LEU A 184 -8.84 -17.23 -10.40
CA LEU A 184 -9.69 -17.55 -9.24
C LEU A 184 -10.28 -18.95 -9.33
#